data_AF-A0A843KD02-F1
#
_entry.id   AF-A0A843KD02-F1
#
_cell.length_a   1.000
_cell.length_b   1.000
_cell.length_c   1.000
_cell.angle_alpha   90.00
_cell.angle_beta   90.00
_cell.angle_gamma   90.00
#
_symmetry.space_group_name_H-M   'P 1'
#
loop_
_entity.id
_entity.type
_entity.pdbx_description
1 polymer ?
#
loop_
_entity_poly.entity_id
_entity_poly.type
_entity_poly.pdbx_seq_one_letter_code
_entity_poly.pdbx_strand_id
1 'polypeptide(L)'
;MHIDDEPLRPGEVRAFVKYKSTPARPAPQRYFVGWDIGQSQDYSAVAVLKKTDAGNYVVNHLERLSLGMSYPSQIDHIYSLANRKPLAGADTTVCLDKTGVGAPVYDATRKKGINAVGLTLHGGDAVTWDEDRMAVKAPKKDVIGCLVVLAQCGSIKIAKGLPYGDILLKELRDYQIKFNPNTANVSFGNGREAEHDDLVLAVAIPLWIAENRYPRPNPICRLISVGGRHRW
;
A
#
# COMPACT_ATOMS: atom_id res chain seq x y z
N MET A 1 38.44 25.57 -10.06
CA MET A 1 38.39 25.06 -11.45
C MET A 1 39.68 24.31 -11.67
N HIS A 2 39.63 22.99 -11.82
CA HIS A 2 40.80 22.19 -12.20
C HIS A 2 40.68 21.91 -13.70
N ILE A 3 41.76 22.11 -14.44
CA ILE A 3 41.89 21.71 -15.84
C ILE A 3 42.55 20.32 -15.81
N ASP A 4 41.94 19.35 -16.49
CA ASP A 4 42.52 18.02 -16.73
C ASP A 4 43.50 18.12 -17.90
N ASP A 5 44.75 17.73 -17.68
CA ASP A 5 45.84 17.81 -18.67
C ASP A 5 46.00 16.55 -19.55
N GLU A 6 45.08 15.58 -19.46
CA GLU A 6 45.12 14.41 -20.36
C GLU A 6 44.44 14.69 -21.72
N PRO A 7 45.11 14.41 -22.85
CA PRO A 7 44.54 14.62 -24.17
C PRO A 7 43.44 13.60 -24.50
N LEU A 8 42.33 14.10 -25.03
CA LEU A 8 41.21 13.28 -25.51
C LEU A 8 41.65 12.37 -26.66
N ARG A 9 41.21 11.10 -26.63
CA ARG A 9 41.47 10.18 -27.74
C ARG A 9 40.54 10.48 -28.93
N PRO A 10 40.95 10.18 -30.17
CA PRO A 10 40.09 10.41 -31.34
C PRO A 10 38.74 9.69 -31.20
N GLY A 11 37.65 10.48 -31.19
CA GLY A 11 36.27 9.99 -31.02
C GLY A 11 35.71 10.05 -29.59
N GLU A 12 36.50 10.46 -28.59
CA GLU A 12 36.05 10.60 -27.20
C GLU A 12 35.28 11.92 -27.00
N VAL A 13 33.97 11.84 -26.74
CA VAL A 13 33.15 13.00 -26.37
C VAL A 13 32.95 13.00 -24.86
N ARG A 14 33.68 13.85 -24.13
CA ARG A 14 33.42 14.09 -22.70
C ARG A 14 32.30 15.12 -22.55
N ALA A 15 31.07 14.63 -22.40
CA ALA A 15 29.94 15.47 -22.00
C ALA A 15 30.06 15.79 -20.50
N PHE A 16 30.63 16.94 -20.16
CA PHE A 16 30.55 17.46 -18.80
C PHE A 16 29.13 17.98 -18.54
N VAL A 17 28.22 17.08 -18.15
CA VAL A 17 26.89 17.48 -17.67
C VAL A 17 27.07 18.06 -16.27
N LYS A 18 27.28 19.38 -16.19
CA LYS A 18 27.04 20.13 -14.96
C LYS A 18 25.55 20.06 -14.67
N TYR A 19 25.15 19.15 -13.77
CA TYR A 19 23.86 19.25 -13.11
C TYR A 19 23.83 20.56 -12.33
N LYS A 20 23.23 21.61 -12.92
CA LYS A 20 22.75 22.72 -12.11
C LYS A 20 21.75 22.11 -11.14
N SER A 21 22.04 22.20 -9.85
CA SER A 21 21.17 21.79 -8.76
C SER A 21 19.95 22.70 -8.73
N THR A 22 19.03 22.51 -9.68
CA THR A 22 17.65 22.94 -9.52
C THR A 22 17.11 22.13 -8.35
N PRO A 23 16.53 22.74 -7.29
CA PRO A 23 15.92 21.95 -6.24
C PRO A 23 14.86 21.06 -6.89
N ALA A 24 15.04 19.74 -6.77
CA ALA A 24 14.09 18.78 -7.28
C ALA A 24 12.72 19.14 -6.69
N ARG A 25 11.70 19.29 -7.54
CA ARG A 25 10.31 19.44 -7.09
C ARG A 25 10.08 18.36 -6.03
N PRO A 26 9.59 18.69 -4.81
CA PRO A 26 9.35 17.68 -3.80
C PRO A 26 8.46 16.59 -4.42
N ALA A 27 8.86 15.33 -4.23
CA ALA A 27 8.11 14.22 -4.78
C ALA A 27 6.63 14.35 -4.37
N PRO A 28 5.68 14.04 -5.27
CA PRO A 28 4.28 14.12 -4.93
C PRO A 28 4.04 13.27 -3.67
N GLN A 29 3.30 13.83 -2.72
CA GLN A 29 2.92 13.12 -1.51
C GLN A 29 2.19 11.84 -1.91
N ARG A 30 2.49 10.73 -1.25
CA ARG A 30 1.87 9.43 -1.55
C ARG A 30 0.86 9.05 -0.50
N TYR A 31 -0.35 8.76 -0.94
CA TYR A 31 -1.43 8.33 -0.08
C TYR A 31 -1.99 6.98 -0.53
N PHE A 32 -2.44 6.19 0.43
CA PHE A 32 -3.11 4.93 0.20
C PHE A 32 -4.42 4.94 0.97
N VAL A 33 -5.53 4.78 0.27
CA VAL A 33 -6.85 4.64 0.88
C VAL A 33 -7.16 3.15 0.92
N GLY A 34 -7.25 2.57 2.11
CA GLY A 34 -7.71 1.20 2.28
C GLY A 34 -9.18 1.16 2.62
N TRP A 35 -9.90 0.20 2.04
CA TRP A 35 -11.33 0.03 2.24
C TRP A 35 -11.65 -1.45 2.43
N ASP A 36 -12.11 -1.78 3.63
CA ASP A 36 -12.70 -3.09 3.93
C ASP A 36 -14.22 -2.99 3.83
N ILE A 37 -14.83 -3.88 3.05
CA ILE A 37 -16.21 -3.77 2.60
C ILE A 37 -17.10 -4.65 3.47
N GLY A 38 -17.87 -3.99 4.33
CA GLY A 38 -18.98 -4.58 5.09
C GLY A 38 -20.35 -4.19 4.53
N GLN A 39 -21.42 -4.76 5.07
CA GLN A 39 -22.78 -4.31 4.74
C GLN A 39 -23.76 -4.44 5.91
N SER A 40 -24.25 -5.66 6.17
CA SER A 40 -25.44 -5.86 7.02
C SER A 40 -25.13 -6.34 8.44
N GLN A 41 -23.99 -7.00 8.65
CA GLN A 41 -23.57 -7.51 9.96
C GLN A 41 -22.27 -6.85 10.43
N ASP A 42 -21.36 -6.54 9.49
CA ASP A 42 -20.09 -5.89 9.75
C ASP A 42 -20.08 -4.44 9.22
N TYR A 43 -19.39 -3.58 9.96
CA TYR A 43 -19.07 -2.23 9.50
C TYR A 43 -18.15 -2.27 8.27
N SER A 44 -18.28 -1.28 7.39
CA SER A 44 -17.24 -1.02 6.40
C SER A 44 -16.22 -0.07 7.00
N ALA A 45 -14.94 -0.43 6.92
CA ALA A 45 -13.86 0.40 7.45
C ALA A 45 -13.07 1.07 6.32
N VAL A 46 -12.68 2.31 6.53
CA VAL A 46 -11.81 3.05 5.60
C VAL A 46 -10.65 3.66 6.38
N ALA A 47 -9.45 3.51 5.82
CA ALA A 47 -8.23 4.10 6.37
C ALA A 47 -7.50 4.91 5.30
N VAL A 48 -6.88 6.01 5.69
CA VAL A 48 -5.96 6.77 4.82
C VAL A 48 -4.57 6.76 5.41
N LEU A 49 -3.63 6.17 4.68
CA LEU A 49 -2.22 6.11 5.01
C LEU A 49 -1.46 7.13 4.16
N LYS A 50 -0.56 7.87 4.79
CA LYS A 50 0.42 8.73 4.14
C LYS A 50 1.78 8.07 4.20
N LYS A 51 2.45 7.91 3.07
CA LYS A 51 3.86 7.50 3.03
C LYS A 51 4.76 8.74 3.15
N THR A 52 5.67 8.72 4.12
CA THR A 52 6.63 9.80 4.34
C THR A 52 7.83 9.65 3.42
N ASP A 53 8.60 10.72 3.26
CA ASP A 53 9.82 10.70 2.44
C ASP A 53 10.87 9.72 2.98
N ALA A 54 10.85 9.43 4.28
CA ALA A 54 11.68 8.43 4.93
C ALA A 54 11.23 6.98 4.68
N GLY A 55 10.13 6.77 3.95
CA GLY A 55 9.57 5.44 3.67
C GLY A 55 8.66 4.89 4.77
N ASN A 56 8.42 5.65 5.84
CA ASN A 56 7.49 5.27 6.92
C ASN A 56 6.05 5.59 6.53
N TYR A 57 5.10 5.00 7.25
CA TYR A 57 3.67 5.19 7.07
C TYR A 57 3.05 5.91 8.25
N VAL A 58 2.09 6.78 7.97
CA VAL A 58 1.25 7.40 9.00
C VAL A 58 -0.21 7.21 8.63
N VAL A 59 -0.97 6.55 9.50
CA VAL A 59 -2.43 6.48 9.41
C VAL A 59 -2.96 7.85 9.84
N ASN A 60 -3.57 8.57 8.90
CA ASN A 60 -4.06 9.94 9.07
C ASN A 60 -5.59 10.04 9.12
N HIS A 61 -6.28 8.96 8.80
CA HIS A 61 -7.74 8.89 8.82
C HIS A 61 -8.16 7.46 9.10
N LEU A 62 -9.18 7.30 9.94
CA LEU A 62 -9.87 6.05 10.21
C LEU A 62 -11.36 6.37 10.35
N GLU A 63 -12.19 5.58 9.70
CA GLU A 63 -13.65 5.69 9.79
C GLU A 63 -14.29 4.31 9.65
N ARG A 64 -15.40 4.13 10.36
CA ARG A 64 -16.39 3.08 10.07
C ARG A 64 -17.58 3.76 9.40
N LEU A 65 -17.94 3.32 8.20
CA LEU A 65 -19.14 3.80 7.51
C LEU A 65 -20.39 3.33 8.25
N SER A 66 -21.50 4.04 8.10
CA SER A 66 -22.77 3.69 8.76
C SER A 66 -23.20 2.27 8.41
N LEU A 67 -23.60 1.49 9.42
CA LEU A 67 -24.09 0.13 9.23
C LEU A 67 -25.28 0.12 8.26
N GLY A 68 -25.29 -0.82 7.32
CA GLY A 68 -26.32 -0.89 6.28
C GLY A 68 -26.17 0.13 5.15
N MET A 69 -25.09 0.92 5.11
CA MET A 69 -24.81 1.80 3.97
C MET A 69 -24.69 0.98 2.68
N SER A 70 -25.46 1.35 1.66
CA SER A 70 -25.49 0.63 0.38
C SER A 70 -24.14 0.70 -0.34
N TYR A 71 -23.75 -0.35 -1.06
CA TYR A 71 -22.48 -0.34 -1.82
C TYR A 71 -22.34 0.85 -2.77
N PRO A 72 -23.37 1.27 -3.55
CA PRO A 72 -23.28 2.50 -4.35
C PRO A 72 -22.93 3.74 -3.52
N SER A 73 -23.57 3.91 -2.36
CA SER A 73 -23.31 5.02 -1.44
C SER A 73 -21.89 4.96 -0.85
N GLN A 74 -21.39 3.76 -0.53
CA GLN A 74 -20.01 3.60 -0.09
C GLN A 74 -19.03 4.01 -1.21
N ILE A 75 -19.29 3.61 -2.46
CA ILE A 75 -18.46 4.00 -3.61
C ILE A 75 -18.50 5.53 -3.82
N ASP A 76 -19.66 6.18 -3.68
CA ASP A 76 -19.78 7.65 -3.69
C ASP A 76 -18.93 8.32 -2.61
N HIS A 77 -18.95 7.76 -1.40
CA HIS A 77 -18.15 8.25 -0.29
C HIS A 77 -16.66 8.13 -0.57
N ILE A 78 -16.18 6.97 -1.04
CA ILE A 78 -14.78 6.76 -1.42
C ILE A 78 -14.37 7.66 -2.59
N TYR A 79 -15.23 7.83 -3.59
CA TYR A 79 -14.99 8.75 -4.71
C TYR A 79 -14.78 10.18 -4.21
N SER A 80 -15.65 10.64 -3.31
CA SER A 80 -15.57 11.98 -2.73
C SER A 80 -14.32 12.15 -1.86
N LEU A 81 -13.96 11.13 -1.08
CA LEU A 81 -12.76 11.10 -0.25
C LEU A 81 -11.50 11.21 -1.10
N ALA A 82 -11.37 10.38 -2.14
CA ALA A 82 -10.21 10.39 -3.04
C ALA A 82 -10.05 11.72 -3.80
N ASN A 83 -11.17 12.40 -4.11
CA ASN A 83 -11.20 13.70 -4.79
C ASN A 83 -11.15 14.90 -3.84
N ARG A 84 -10.97 14.70 -2.53
CA ARG A 84 -10.80 15.77 -1.56
C ARG A 84 -9.33 16.16 -1.41
N LYS A 85 -9.00 17.44 -1.17
CA LYS A 85 -7.64 17.83 -0.78
C LYS A 85 -7.31 17.28 0.62
N PRO A 86 -6.09 16.76 0.87
CA PRO A 86 -4.92 16.77 -0.03
C PRO A 86 -4.85 15.60 -1.04
N LEU A 87 -5.72 14.59 -0.95
CA LEU A 87 -5.67 13.36 -1.76
C LEU A 87 -5.75 13.63 -3.27
N ALA A 88 -6.64 14.54 -3.69
CA ALA A 88 -6.84 14.86 -5.12
C ALA A 88 -5.62 15.45 -5.83
N GLY A 89 -4.70 16.07 -5.08
CA GLY A 89 -3.47 16.67 -5.63
C GLY A 89 -2.24 15.79 -5.46
N ALA A 90 -2.41 14.58 -4.96
CA ALA A 90 -1.36 13.69 -4.52
C ALA A 90 -1.38 12.36 -5.32
N ASP A 91 -0.32 11.58 -5.19
CA ASP A 91 -0.25 10.23 -5.75
C ASP A 91 -1.04 9.28 -4.83
N THR A 92 -2.34 9.18 -5.07
CA THR A 92 -3.30 8.45 -4.23
C THR A 92 -3.69 7.12 -4.85
N THR A 93 -3.45 6.02 -4.13
CA THR A 93 -3.91 4.67 -4.52
C THR A 93 -5.07 4.23 -3.64
N VAL A 94 -6.23 3.97 -4.23
CA VAL A 94 -7.35 3.31 -3.53
C VAL A 94 -7.13 1.80 -3.57
N CYS A 95 -7.29 1.14 -2.45
CA CYS A 95 -7.10 -0.28 -2.23
C CYS A 95 -8.37 -0.84 -1.57
N LEU A 96 -8.89 -1.97 -2.06
CA LEU A 96 -10.08 -2.58 -1.48
C LEU A 96 -9.94 -4.09 -1.31
N ASP A 97 -10.61 -4.62 -0.29
CA ASP A 97 -10.79 -6.07 -0.13
C ASP A 97 -11.77 -6.58 -1.20
N LYS A 98 -11.28 -7.45 -2.09
CA LYS A 98 -12.03 -8.06 -3.18
C LYS A 98 -12.60 -9.44 -2.78
N THR A 99 -12.41 -9.89 -1.54
CA THR A 99 -12.97 -11.15 -1.06
C THR A 99 -14.48 -11.08 -0.86
N GLY A 100 -15.15 -12.23 -0.98
CA GLY A 100 -16.59 -12.34 -0.77
C GLY A 100 -17.39 -11.32 -1.60
N VAL A 101 -18.05 -10.40 -0.91
CA VAL A 101 -18.89 -9.34 -1.48
C VAL A 101 -18.10 -8.19 -2.14
N GLY A 102 -16.78 -8.15 -1.96
CA GLY A 102 -15.92 -7.10 -2.51
C GLY A 102 -15.70 -7.18 -4.02
N ALA A 103 -15.85 -8.35 -4.64
CA ALA A 103 -15.70 -8.54 -6.08
C ALA A 103 -16.66 -7.68 -6.94
N PRO A 104 -17.99 -7.70 -6.73
CA PRO A 104 -18.90 -6.82 -7.48
C PRO A 104 -18.67 -5.34 -7.17
N VAL A 105 -18.25 -5.01 -5.95
CA VAL A 105 -17.95 -3.62 -5.56
C VAL A 105 -16.72 -3.12 -6.30
N TYR A 106 -15.66 -3.92 -6.41
CA TYR A 106 -14.47 -3.63 -7.21
C TYR A 106 -14.81 -3.25 -8.65
N ASP A 107 -15.66 -4.05 -9.31
CA ASP A 107 -16.07 -3.78 -10.69
C ASP A 107 -16.87 -2.48 -10.81
N ALA A 108 -17.76 -2.20 -9.86
CA ALA A 108 -18.53 -0.97 -9.81
C ALA A 108 -17.66 0.27 -9.54
N THR A 109 -16.69 0.16 -8.64
CA THR A 109 -15.70 1.19 -8.32
C THR A 109 -14.88 1.58 -9.55
N ARG A 110 -14.44 0.58 -10.34
CA ARG A 110 -13.72 0.83 -11.60
C ARG A 110 -14.61 1.51 -12.65
N LYS A 111 -15.87 1.08 -12.78
CA LYS A 111 -16.84 1.75 -13.69
C LYS A 111 -17.08 3.21 -13.34
N LYS A 112 -16.97 3.57 -12.05
CA LYS A 112 -17.07 4.94 -11.55
C LYS A 112 -15.82 5.80 -11.81
N GLY A 113 -14.78 5.23 -12.41
CA GLY A 113 -13.53 5.93 -12.73
C GLY A 113 -12.50 5.94 -11.60
N ILE A 114 -12.71 5.16 -10.54
CA ILE A 114 -11.70 4.98 -9.49
C ILE A 114 -10.79 3.81 -9.90
N ASN A 115 -9.52 4.11 -10.15
CA ASN A 115 -8.50 3.09 -10.45
C ASN A 115 -8.05 2.39 -9.15
N ALA A 116 -8.96 1.66 -8.51
CA ALA A 116 -8.69 0.93 -7.29
C ALA A 116 -7.89 -0.35 -7.55
N VAL A 117 -6.99 -0.68 -6.62
CA VAL A 117 -6.29 -1.96 -6.56
C VAL A 117 -7.10 -2.93 -5.70
N GLY A 118 -7.49 -4.07 -6.25
CA GLY A 118 -8.25 -5.09 -5.54
C GLY A 118 -7.34 -6.15 -4.94
N LEU A 119 -7.50 -6.48 -3.66
CA LEU A 119 -6.78 -7.57 -3.01
C LEU A 119 -7.75 -8.68 -2.60
N THR A 120 -7.51 -9.90 -3.05
CA THR A 120 -8.25 -11.09 -2.62
C THR A 120 -7.41 -11.86 -1.60
N LEU A 121 -7.83 -11.87 -0.34
CA LEU A 121 -7.24 -12.68 0.73
C LEU A 121 -7.56 -14.17 0.53
N HIS A 122 -6.58 -15.03 0.78
CA HIS A 122 -6.77 -16.48 0.83
C HIS A 122 -5.89 -17.15 1.90
N GLY A 123 -6.10 -18.45 2.11
CA GLY A 123 -5.35 -19.26 3.09
C GLY A 123 -4.09 -19.96 2.57
N GLY A 124 -3.84 -19.96 1.26
CA GLY A 124 -2.63 -20.57 0.66
C GLY A 124 -1.34 -19.78 0.89
N ASP A 125 -0.26 -20.14 0.18
CA ASP A 125 1.08 -19.55 0.38
C ASP A 125 1.58 -18.66 -0.76
N ALA A 126 0.98 -18.75 -1.94
CA ALA A 126 1.45 -18.04 -3.12
C ALA A 126 0.80 -16.67 -3.28
N VAL A 127 1.59 -15.66 -3.64
CA VAL A 127 1.09 -14.35 -4.07
C VAL A 127 1.03 -14.30 -5.59
N THR A 128 -0.10 -13.89 -6.16
CA THR A 128 -0.28 -13.78 -7.61
C THR A 128 -0.86 -12.42 -7.98
N TRP A 129 -0.18 -11.69 -8.86
CA TRP A 129 -0.66 -10.43 -9.42
C TRP A 129 -1.25 -10.63 -10.81
N ASP A 130 -2.28 -9.86 -11.14
CA ASP A 130 -2.73 -9.70 -12.52
C ASP A 130 -1.69 -8.90 -13.33
N GLU A 131 -1.71 -9.06 -14.67
CA GLU A 131 -0.72 -8.45 -15.58
C GLU A 131 -0.63 -6.92 -15.43
N ASP A 132 -1.77 -6.26 -15.22
CA ASP A 132 -1.90 -4.81 -15.07
C ASP A 132 -1.56 -4.29 -13.66
N ARG A 133 -1.25 -5.19 -12.71
CA ARG A 133 -0.99 -4.87 -11.29
C ARG A 133 -2.16 -4.11 -10.62
N MET A 134 -3.39 -4.27 -11.11
CA MET A 134 -4.61 -3.68 -10.53
C MET A 134 -5.38 -4.66 -9.66
N ALA A 135 -5.03 -5.94 -9.67
CA ALA A 135 -5.55 -6.92 -8.72
C ALA A 135 -4.48 -7.92 -8.29
N VAL A 136 -4.65 -8.46 -7.09
CA VAL A 136 -3.73 -9.41 -6.45
C VAL A 136 -4.46 -10.42 -5.59
N LYS A 137 -3.97 -11.65 -5.58
CA LYS A 137 -4.33 -12.70 -4.63
C LYS A 137 -3.17 -12.87 -3.66
N ALA A 138 -3.43 -12.72 -2.36
CA ALA A 138 -2.39 -12.80 -1.35
C ALA A 138 -2.86 -13.57 -0.10
N PRO A 139 -1.96 -14.30 0.58
CA PRO A 139 -2.28 -14.94 1.84
C PRO A 139 -2.66 -13.93 2.93
N LYS A 140 -3.73 -14.18 3.72
CA LYS A 140 -4.07 -13.32 4.88
C LYS A 140 -2.89 -13.18 5.84
N LYS A 141 -2.10 -14.26 6.01
CA LYS A 141 -0.86 -14.25 6.81
C LYS A 141 0.15 -13.22 6.37
N ASP A 142 0.35 -13.06 5.07
CA ASP A 142 1.38 -12.18 4.54
C ASP A 142 0.95 -10.72 4.66
N VAL A 143 -0.34 -10.45 4.42
CA VAL A 143 -0.94 -9.11 4.56
C VAL A 143 -0.87 -8.64 6.01
N ILE A 144 -1.35 -9.45 6.96
CA ILE A 144 -1.30 -9.08 8.38
C ILE A 144 0.14 -9.09 8.91
N GLY A 145 0.94 -10.09 8.52
CA GLY A 145 2.34 -10.19 8.94
C GLY A 145 3.15 -8.95 8.55
N CYS A 146 2.92 -8.40 7.35
CA CYS A 146 3.53 -7.15 6.92
C CYS A 146 3.20 -5.97 7.85
N LEU A 147 1.92 -5.83 8.24
CA LEU A 147 1.49 -4.79 9.19
C LEU A 147 2.16 -4.96 10.55
N VAL A 148 2.17 -6.19 11.10
CA VAL A 148 2.78 -6.48 12.41
C VAL A 148 4.27 -6.15 12.40
N VAL A 149 5.00 -6.58 11.37
CA VAL A 149 6.44 -6.29 11.25
C VAL A 149 6.70 -4.79 11.17
N LEU A 150 5.95 -4.06 10.33
CA LEU A 150 6.12 -2.62 10.19
C LEU A 150 5.76 -1.87 11.49
N ALA A 151 4.76 -2.35 12.23
CA ALA A 151 4.39 -1.78 13.52
C ALA A 151 5.49 -2.01 14.57
N GLN A 152 6.05 -3.22 14.65
CA GLN A 152 7.16 -3.56 15.56
C GLN A 152 8.44 -2.77 15.24
N CYS A 153 8.73 -2.54 13.96
CA CYS A 153 9.85 -1.70 13.53
C CYS A 153 9.60 -0.19 13.69
N GLY A 154 8.43 0.24 14.17
CA GLY A 154 8.07 1.65 14.29
C GLY A 154 7.94 2.38 12.94
N SER A 155 7.81 1.62 11.85
CA SER A 155 7.73 2.10 10.46
C SER A 155 6.30 2.47 10.05
N ILE A 156 5.29 2.14 10.87
CA ILE A 156 3.92 2.68 10.78
C ILE A 156 3.54 3.35 12.10
N LYS A 157 2.90 4.52 12.00
CA LYS A 157 2.40 5.29 13.15
C LYS A 157 0.94 5.65 12.94
N ILE A 158 0.18 5.75 14.03
CA ILE A 158 -1.20 6.25 14.00
C ILE A 158 -1.17 7.70 14.46
N ALA A 159 -1.79 8.61 13.70
CA ALA A 159 -1.89 10.01 14.11
C ALA A 159 -2.68 10.13 15.43
N LYS A 160 -2.26 11.05 16.31
CA LYS A 160 -2.91 11.25 17.60
C LYS A 160 -4.30 11.86 17.42
N GLY A 161 -5.26 11.41 18.23
CA GLY A 161 -6.62 11.97 18.26
C GLY A 161 -7.52 11.52 17.11
N LEU A 162 -7.13 10.46 16.37
CA LEU A 162 -8.02 9.89 15.36
C LEU A 162 -9.21 9.19 16.01
N PRO A 163 -10.44 9.41 15.49
CA PRO A 163 -11.56 8.51 15.75
C PRO A 163 -11.12 7.07 15.46
N TYR A 164 -11.50 6.13 16.33
CA TYR A 164 -11.13 4.71 16.20
C TYR A 164 -9.63 4.37 16.32
N GLY A 165 -8.75 5.33 16.61
CA GLY A 165 -7.31 5.06 16.78
C GLY A 165 -7.01 4.12 17.95
N ASP A 166 -7.63 4.35 19.11
CA ASP A 166 -7.48 3.48 20.28
C ASP A 166 -8.11 2.10 20.07
N ILE A 167 -9.20 2.04 19.29
CA ILE A 167 -9.87 0.79 18.91
C ILE A 167 -8.94 -0.03 18.00
N LEU A 168 -8.36 0.57 16.97
CA LEU A 168 -7.37 -0.08 16.11
C LEU A 168 -6.16 -0.58 16.92
N LEU A 169 -5.66 0.22 17.87
CA LEU A 169 -4.56 -0.21 18.74
C LEU A 169 -4.94 -1.42 19.61
N LYS A 170 -6.17 -1.44 20.14
CA LYS A 170 -6.69 -2.58 20.89
C LYS A 170 -6.82 -3.81 19.98
N GLU A 171 -7.44 -3.67 18.83
CA GLU A 171 -7.62 -4.76 17.84
C GLU A 171 -6.28 -5.33 17.40
N LEU A 172 -5.26 -4.50 17.14
CA LEU A 172 -3.92 -4.96 16.77
C LEU A 172 -3.18 -5.69 17.91
N ARG A 173 -3.43 -5.32 19.17
CA ARG A 173 -2.85 -6.01 20.35
C ARG A 173 -3.53 -7.33 20.62
N ASP A 174 -4.85 -7.36 20.46
CA ASP A 174 -5.69 -8.54 20.65
C ASP A 174 -5.56 -9.54 19.49
N TYR A 175 -4.96 -9.10 18.37
CA TYR A 175 -4.67 -9.91 17.20
C TYR A 175 -3.65 -11.01 17.51
N GLN A 176 -4.14 -12.11 18.08
CA GLN A 176 -3.34 -13.28 18.38
C GLN A 176 -3.12 -14.10 17.12
N ILE A 177 -1.87 -14.22 16.70
CA ILE A 177 -1.47 -15.19 15.68
C ILE A 177 -1.57 -16.59 16.32
N LYS A 178 -2.69 -17.28 16.09
CA LYS A 178 -2.83 -18.67 16.53
C LYS A 178 -2.22 -19.59 15.48
N PHE A 179 -1.02 -20.06 15.77
CA PHE A 179 -0.39 -21.14 15.01
C PHE A 179 -1.11 -22.44 15.35
N ASN A 180 -1.65 -23.13 14.34
CA ASN A 180 -2.09 -24.51 14.50
C ASN A 180 -0.94 -25.44 14.12
N PRO A 181 -0.20 -26.01 15.10
CA PRO A 181 0.98 -26.84 14.82
C PRO A 181 0.66 -28.11 14.02
N ASN A 182 -0.61 -28.54 13.96
CA ASN A 182 -1.00 -29.78 13.28
C ASN A 182 -1.30 -29.62 11.78
N THR A 183 -1.57 -28.39 11.31
CA THR A 183 -1.94 -28.15 9.89
C THR A 183 -0.97 -27.25 9.16
N ALA A 184 0.09 -26.76 9.84
CA ALA A 184 0.98 -25.68 9.39
C ALA A 184 0.23 -24.38 8.97
N ASN A 185 -1.08 -24.32 9.17
CA ASN A 185 -1.91 -23.18 8.84
C ASN A 185 -1.89 -22.18 9.99
N VAL A 186 -1.51 -20.96 9.67
CA VAL A 186 -1.62 -19.85 10.61
C VAL A 186 -3.04 -19.29 10.52
N SER A 187 -3.78 -19.34 11.62
CA SER A 187 -5.12 -18.76 11.69
C SER A 187 -5.03 -17.34 12.26
N PHE A 188 -5.62 -16.39 11.55
CA PHE A 188 -5.64 -14.99 11.93
C PHE A 188 -7.06 -14.59 12.29
N GLY A 189 -7.23 -14.18 13.53
CA GLY A 189 -8.47 -13.61 13.99
C GLY A 189 -8.36 -13.21 15.44
N ASN A 190 -9.16 -12.23 15.78
CA ASN A 190 -9.48 -11.97 17.15
C ASN A 190 -10.24 -13.18 17.75
N GLY A 191 -10.03 -13.47 19.04
CA GLY A 191 -10.82 -14.48 19.74
C GLY A 191 -12.32 -14.23 19.56
N ARG A 192 -13.18 -15.21 19.90
CA ARG A 192 -14.64 -15.19 19.72
C ARG A 192 -15.39 -13.97 20.34
N GLU A 193 -14.69 -13.00 20.91
CA GLU A 193 -15.17 -11.80 21.59
C GLU A 193 -14.64 -10.47 21.04
N ALA A 194 -13.76 -10.42 20.02
CA ALA A 194 -13.44 -9.12 19.42
C ALA A 194 -14.26 -8.91 18.14
N GLU A 195 -15.10 -7.89 18.22
CA GLU A 195 -16.32 -7.77 17.43
C GLU A 195 -16.05 -7.57 15.93
N HIS A 196 -14.93 -6.97 15.48
CA HIS A 196 -14.64 -6.83 14.04
C HIS A 196 -13.11 -6.76 13.75
N ASP A 197 -12.67 -7.34 12.60
CA ASP A 197 -11.29 -7.29 12.05
C ASP A 197 -11.12 -6.14 11.02
N ASP A 198 -12.15 -5.32 10.85
CA ASP A 198 -12.37 -4.42 9.72
C ASP A 198 -11.35 -3.27 9.65
N LEU A 199 -11.09 -2.60 10.77
CA LEU A 199 -10.09 -1.51 10.82
C LEU A 199 -8.67 -2.04 10.58
N VAL A 200 -8.38 -3.26 11.06
CA VAL A 200 -7.09 -3.91 10.83
C VAL A 200 -6.90 -4.18 9.34
N LEU A 201 -7.90 -4.73 8.65
CA LEU A 201 -7.84 -4.98 7.21
C LEU A 201 -7.77 -3.69 6.38
N ALA A 202 -8.55 -2.68 6.75
CA ALA A 202 -8.53 -1.36 6.12
C ALA A 202 -7.13 -0.71 6.18
N VAL A 203 -6.32 -1.02 7.19
CA VAL A 203 -4.92 -0.56 7.29
C VAL A 203 -3.93 -1.53 6.65
N ALA A 204 -4.11 -2.84 6.82
CA ALA A 204 -3.15 -3.85 6.37
C ALA A 204 -3.09 -3.98 4.85
N ILE A 205 -4.25 -3.94 4.17
CA ILE A 205 -4.36 -4.08 2.71
C ILE A 205 -3.58 -2.99 1.97
N PRO A 206 -3.83 -1.67 2.19
CA PRO A 206 -3.10 -0.62 1.48
C PRO A 206 -1.60 -0.65 1.82
N LEU A 207 -1.24 -1.02 3.05
CA LEU A 207 0.16 -1.12 3.48
C LEU A 207 0.90 -2.23 2.73
N TRP A 208 0.30 -3.42 2.66
CA TRP A 208 0.89 -4.54 1.95
C TRP A 208 1.00 -4.26 0.45
N ILE A 209 -0.03 -3.65 -0.16
CA ILE A 209 0.01 -3.22 -1.57
C ILE A 209 1.12 -2.20 -1.79
N ALA A 210 1.27 -1.21 -0.90
CA ALA A 210 2.31 -0.18 -1.01
C ALA A 210 3.74 -0.77 -1.01
N GLU A 211 3.94 -1.88 -0.30
CA GLU A 211 5.23 -2.57 -0.20
C GLU A 211 5.49 -3.58 -1.32
N ASN A 212 4.44 -4.17 -1.91
CA ASN A 212 4.56 -5.34 -2.80
C ASN A 212 4.09 -5.11 -4.24
N ARG A 213 3.36 -4.02 -4.53
CA ARG A 213 2.80 -3.77 -5.88
C ARG A 213 3.88 -3.52 -6.92
N TYR A 214 4.89 -2.76 -6.55
CA TYR A 214 6.02 -2.45 -7.42
C TYR A 214 7.33 -2.81 -6.74
N PRO A 215 8.33 -3.29 -7.49
CA PRO A 215 9.66 -3.47 -6.95
C PRO A 215 10.12 -2.18 -6.30
N ARG A 216 10.69 -2.26 -5.09
CA ARG A 216 11.38 -1.11 -4.52
C ARG A 216 12.42 -0.66 -5.55
N PRO A 217 12.49 0.63 -5.92
CA PRO A 217 13.56 1.11 -6.78
C PRO A 217 14.88 0.71 -6.11
N ASN A 218 15.62 -0.17 -6.76
CA ASN A 218 16.88 -0.64 -6.27
C ASN A 218 17.79 0.59 -6.15
N PRO A 219 18.40 0.90 -4.99
CA PRO A 219 19.32 2.03 -4.89
C PRO A 219 20.58 1.84 -5.75
N ILE A 220 20.78 0.65 -6.31
CA ILE A 220 21.88 0.34 -7.21
C ILE A 220 21.40 0.56 -8.65
N CYS A 221 21.44 1.81 -9.10
CA CYS A 221 21.62 2.10 -10.51
C CYS A 221 23.06 1.68 -10.88
N ARG A 222 23.31 0.39 -11.11
CA ARG A 222 24.56 -0.05 -11.73
C ARG A 222 24.45 0.33 -13.20
N LEU A 223 25.15 1.40 -13.59
CA LEU A 223 25.48 1.65 -14.99
C LEU A 223 26.27 0.42 -15.48
N ILE A 224 25.60 -0.50 -16.18
CA ILE A 224 26.30 -1.58 -16.87
C ILE A 224 26.87 -0.95 -18.14
N SER A 225 28.14 -0.55 -18.08
CA SER A 225 28.93 -0.34 -19.29
C SER A 225 29.10 -1.69 -19.96
N VAL A 226 28.43 -1.89 -21.10
CA VAL A 226 28.57 -3.10 -21.91
C VAL A 226 29.95 -3.04 -22.57
N GLY A 227 30.94 -3.65 -21.93
CA GLY A 227 32.27 -3.86 -22.50
C GLY A 227 32.19 -4.78 -23.71
N GLY A 228 32.23 -4.20 -24.90
CA GLY A 228 32.36 -4.93 -26.15
C GLY A 228 33.72 -5.65 -26.20
N ARG A 229 33.68 -6.99 -26.16
CA ARG A 229 34.78 -7.83 -26.65
C ARG A 229 34.87 -7.63 -28.17
N HIS A 230 36.04 -7.25 -28.67
CA HIS A 230 36.47 -7.57 -30.04
C HIS A 230 37.82 -8.27 -29.95
N ARG A 231 37.87 -9.54 -30.37
CA ARG A 231 39.10 -10.18 -30.84
C ARG A 231 39.05 -10.11 -32.36
N TRP A 232 40.16 -9.59 -32.90
CA TRP A 232 40.73 -9.65 -34.24
C TRP A 232 39.97 -10.44 -35.31
#